data_AF-A0A1G0LJS9-F1
#
_entry.id   AF-A0A1G0LJS9-F1
#
_cell.length_a   1.000
_cell.length_b   1.000
_cell.length_c   1.000
_cell.angle_alpha   90.00
_cell.angle_beta   90.00
_cell.angle_gamma   90.00
#
_symmetry.space_group_name_H-M   'P 1'
#
loop_
_entity.id
_entity.type
_entity.pdbx_description
1 polymer ?
#
loop_
_entity_poly.entity_id
_entity_poly.type
_entity_poly.pdbx_seq_one_letter_code
_entity_poly.pdbx_strand_id
1 'polypeptide(L)'
;MPLTGLVDPQVRIEGGRNTILFEKDPAVQAGVFKLFATNHSPESSAHCLRDLLCCLPRVVVPGAISYRNVFRVLIVAFIDAHSFDVRSIKKTCIHIVHPDGRLIPFDTYNLFYRDDLETTRLAPLRAEVRPLAALEAAVPAD
;
A
#
# COMPACT_ATOMS: atom_id res chain seq x y z
N MET A 1 -13.68 18.26 -1.20
CA MET A 1 -12.77 19.26 -1.79
C MET A 1 -11.45 18.57 -2.12
N PRO A 2 -10.93 18.66 -3.36
CA PRO A 2 -9.63 18.08 -3.70
C PRO A 2 -8.52 18.79 -2.92
N LEU A 3 -7.66 18.04 -2.22
CA LEU A 3 -6.59 18.61 -1.39
C LEU A 3 -5.59 19.44 -2.21
N THR A 4 -5.46 19.16 -3.51
CA THR A 4 -4.65 19.95 -4.45
C THR A 4 -5.17 21.37 -4.67
N GLY A 5 -6.45 21.64 -4.39
CA GLY A 5 -7.04 22.98 -4.42
C GLY A 5 -6.75 23.83 -3.18
N LEU A 6 -6.14 23.25 -2.14
CA LEU A 6 -5.68 23.97 -0.95
C LEU A 6 -4.28 24.57 -1.12
N VAL A 7 -3.58 24.23 -2.21
CA VAL A 7 -2.27 24.76 -2.54
C VAL A 7 -2.48 26.10 -3.26
N ASP A 8 -1.88 27.17 -2.73
CA ASP A 8 -1.91 28.49 -3.38
C ASP A 8 -1.40 28.39 -4.83
N PRO A 9 -2.17 28.89 -5.82
CA PRO A 9 -1.76 28.85 -7.22
C PRO A 9 -0.40 29.47 -7.49
N GLN A 10 -0.05 30.57 -6.82
CA GLN A 10 1.25 31.24 -7.00
C GLN A 10 2.39 30.31 -6.58
N VAL A 11 2.20 29.51 -5.54
CA VAL A 11 3.26 28.62 -5.09
C VAL A 11 3.43 27.39 -5.99
N ARG A 12 2.40 27.02 -6.75
CA ARG A 12 2.52 26.04 -7.86
C ARG A 12 3.25 26.62 -9.06
N ILE A 13 3.10 27.91 -9.31
CA ILE A 13 3.69 28.63 -10.47
C ILE A 13 5.15 29.02 -10.18
N GLU A 14 5.46 29.46 -8.97
CA GLU A 14 6.76 30.01 -8.57
C GLU A 14 7.67 28.98 -7.88
N GLY A 15 7.11 27.98 -7.19
CA GLY A 15 7.86 27.02 -6.38
C GLY A 15 8.46 25.83 -7.15
N GLY A 16 8.05 25.59 -8.40
CA GLY A 16 8.48 24.45 -9.20
C GLY A 16 9.59 24.79 -10.20
N ARG A 17 10.73 24.09 -10.14
CA ARG A 17 11.58 23.97 -11.33
C ARG A 17 10.81 23.14 -12.36
N ASN A 18 10.35 23.81 -13.42
CA ASN A 18 9.72 23.23 -14.60
C ASN A 18 8.42 22.43 -14.35
N THR A 19 7.29 23.14 -14.28
CA THR A 19 5.93 22.59 -14.12
C THR A 19 5.41 21.80 -15.33
N ILE A 20 6.15 21.76 -16.43
CA ILE A 20 5.82 21.02 -17.66
C ILE A 20 6.12 19.52 -17.52
N LEU A 21 7.13 19.15 -16.71
CA LEU A 21 7.58 17.77 -16.49
C LEU A 21 7.76 17.50 -15.00
N PHE A 22 6.68 17.69 -14.23
CA PHE A 22 6.65 17.45 -12.79
C PHE A 22 7.12 16.03 -12.40
N GLU A 23 6.83 15.05 -13.26
CA GLU A 23 7.25 13.65 -13.12
C GLU A 23 8.75 13.43 -13.26
N LYS A 24 9.51 14.38 -13.80
CA LYS A 24 10.98 14.32 -13.92
C LYS A 24 11.71 15.01 -12.78
N ASP A 25 10.99 15.65 -11.85
CA ASP A 25 11.61 16.24 -10.67
C ASP A 25 12.10 15.11 -9.73
N PRO A 26 13.42 15.05 -9.42
CA PRO A 26 13.98 13.97 -8.62
C PRO A 26 13.40 13.89 -7.19
N ALA A 27 13.02 15.02 -6.60
CA ALA A 27 12.45 15.06 -5.25
C ALA A 27 11.01 14.54 -5.25
N VAL A 28 10.23 14.87 -6.28
CA VAL A 28 8.89 14.31 -6.48
C VAL A 28 8.97 12.80 -6.73
N GLN A 29 9.84 12.34 -7.63
CA GLN A 29 10.04 10.91 -7.90
C GLN A 29 10.42 10.15 -6.63
N ALA A 30 11.36 10.69 -5.85
CA ALA A 30 11.78 10.08 -4.60
C ALA A 30 10.64 10.01 -3.58
N GLY A 31 9.83 11.07 -3.45
CA GLY A 31 8.68 11.07 -2.55
C GLY A 31 7.55 10.14 -3.00
N VAL A 32 7.30 10.01 -4.30
CA VAL A 32 6.30 9.09 -4.87
C VAL A 32 6.76 7.65 -4.63
N PHE A 33 8.01 7.34 -4.93
CA PHE A 33 8.58 6.01 -4.67
C PHE A 33 8.55 5.66 -3.18
N LYS A 34 8.86 6.63 -2.30
CA LYS A 34 8.73 6.47 -0.85
C LYS A 34 7.27 6.21 -0.47
N LEU A 35 6.31 7.02 -0.91
CA LEU A 35 4.90 6.89 -0.58
C LEU A 35 4.31 5.52 -0.96
N PHE A 36 4.65 5.01 -2.14
CA PHE A 36 4.14 3.73 -2.65
C PHE A 36 5.03 2.52 -2.32
N ALA A 37 6.03 2.69 -1.44
CA ALA A 37 6.85 1.57 -0.98
C ALA A 37 6.00 0.56 -0.19
N THR A 38 6.22 -0.73 -0.44
CA THR A 38 5.42 -1.84 0.13
C THR A 38 5.62 -2.03 1.64
N ASN A 39 6.57 -1.32 2.25
CA ASN A 39 6.87 -1.44 3.67
C ASN A 39 5.92 -0.64 4.58
N HIS A 40 5.01 0.15 3.99
CA HIS A 40 4.16 1.10 4.71
C HIS A 40 2.89 0.49 5.32
N SER A 41 2.63 0.84 6.58
CA SER A 41 1.33 0.75 7.26
C SER A 41 0.40 1.93 6.86
N PRO A 42 -0.91 1.87 7.20
CA PRO A 42 -1.82 3.00 7.03
C PRO A 42 -1.36 4.31 7.69
N GLU A 43 -0.74 4.28 8.88
CA GLU A 43 -0.24 5.51 9.51
C GLU A 43 1.06 6.00 8.87
N SER A 44 1.98 5.09 8.49
CA SER A 44 3.26 5.48 7.90
C SER A 44 3.14 5.93 6.45
N SER A 45 2.14 5.43 5.69
CA SER A 45 1.77 5.97 4.38
C SER A 45 1.17 7.37 4.48
N ALA A 46 0.36 7.67 5.52
CA ALA A 46 -0.13 9.02 5.76
C ALA A 46 1.02 10.00 6.10
N HIS A 47 2.04 9.53 6.82
CA HIS A 47 3.26 10.30 7.09
C HIS A 47 4.11 10.52 5.83
N CYS A 48 4.32 9.49 5.00
CA CYS A 48 5.08 9.65 3.75
C CYS A 48 4.32 10.48 2.72
N LEU A 49 2.99 10.45 2.72
CA LEU A 49 2.17 11.35 1.91
C LEU A 49 2.40 12.79 2.35
N ARG A 50 2.41 13.05 3.66
CA ARG A 50 2.74 14.37 4.22
C ARG A 50 4.16 14.82 3.82
N ASP A 51 5.13 13.91 3.78
CA ASP A 51 6.50 14.19 3.34
C ASP A 51 6.59 14.43 1.82
N LEU A 52 5.90 13.66 0.98
CA LEU A 52 5.83 13.94 -0.46
C LEU A 52 5.18 15.31 -0.72
N LEU A 53 4.16 15.65 0.07
CA LEU A 53 3.53 16.97 0.07
C LEU A 53 4.40 18.07 0.70
N CYS A 54 5.57 17.77 1.28
CA CYS A 54 6.48 18.77 1.84
C CYS A 54 7.52 19.29 0.82
N CYS A 55 7.67 18.59 -0.32
CA CYS A 55 8.31 19.12 -1.53
C CYS A 55 7.36 20.02 -2.32
N LEU A 56 6.06 19.94 -2.03
CA LEU A 56 5.11 21.01 -2.30
C LEU A 56 5.17 22.02 -1.13
N PRO A 57 4.87 23.30 -1.34
CA PRO A 57 4.80 24.26 -0.25
C PRO A 57 3.93 23.74 0.87
N ARG A 58 4.32 23.99 2.13
CA ARG A 58 3.59 23.55 3.33
C ARG A 58 2.12 23.94 3.21
N VAL A 59 1.30 23.00 2.76
CA VAL A 59 -0.15 23.18 2.72
C VAL A 59 -0.59 23.08 4.16
N VAL A 60 -0.95 24.22 4.74
CA VAL A 60 -1.60 24.26 6.05
C VAL A 60 -2.95 23.59 5.85
N VAL A 61 -3.01 22.29 6.16
CA VAL A 61 -4.26 21.53 6.17
C VAL A 61 -5.15 22.20 7.22
N PRO A 62 -6.33 22.74 6.85
CA PRO A 62 -7.22 23.37 7.81
C PRO A 62 -7.51 22.40 8.95
N GLY A 63 -7.45 22.85 10.21
CA GLY A 63 -7.62 21.98 11.38
C GLY A 63 -8.96 21.23 11.44
N ALA A 64 -9.93 21.62 10.61
CA ALA A 64 -11.18 20.92 10.42
C ALA A 64 -11.05 19.62 9.59
N ILE A 65 -9.98 19.43 8.81
CA ILE A 65 -9.78 18.20 8.02
C ILE A 65 -9.21 17.11 8.91
N SER A 66 -10.03 16.10 9.18
CA SER A 66 -9.71 14.91 9.99
C SER A 66 -10.01 13.64 9.19
N TYR A 67 -9.58 12.48 9.69
CA TYR A 67 -9.88 11.20 9.03
C TYR A 67 -11.39 10.99 8.74
N ARG A 68 -12.26 11.60 9.56
CA ARG A 68 -13.73 11.49 9.45
C ARG A 68 -14.34 12.21 8.25
N ASN A 69 -13.66 13.20 7.66
CA ASN A 69 -14.23 14.04 6.61
C ASN A 69 -13.34 14.14 5.36
N VAL A 70 -12.47 13.13 5.17
CA VAL A 70 -11.68 12.96 3.94
C VAL A 70 -12.27 11.82 3.13
N PHE A 71 -12.66 12.12 1.89
CA PHE A 71 -12.97 11.11 0.87
C PHE A 71 -11.66 10.70 0.18
N ARG A 72 -11.33 9.40 0.25
CA ARG A 72 -10.08 8.85 -0.30
C ARG A 72 -10.38 7.95 -1.49
N VAL A 73 -9.70 8.18 -2.60
CA VAL A 73 -9.61 7.22 -3.71
C VAL A 73 -8.24 6.56 -3.58
N LEU A 74 -8.22 5.26 -3.34
CA LEU A 74 -7.00 4.45 -3.27
C LEU A 74 -6.92 3.60 -4.52
N ILE A 75 -5.81 3.71 -5.24
CA ILE A 75 -5.47 2.82 -6.35
C ILE A 75 -4.37 1.91 -5.81
N VAL A 76 -4.73 0.66 -5.55
CA VAL A 76 -3.84 -0.38 -5.03
C VAL A 76 -3.74 -1.48 -6.07
N ALA A 77 -2.53 -1.92 -6.35
CA ALA A 77 -2.27 -3.05 -7.22
C ALA A 77 -2.44 -4.36 -6.45
N PHE A 78 -2.92 -5.40 -7.13
CA PHE A 78 -2.83 -6.76 -6.61
C PHE A 78 -1.37 -7.22 -6.65
N ILE A 79 -0.96 -7.98 -5.63
CA ILE A 79 0.30 -8.71 -5.67
C ILE A 79 0.15 -9.90 -6.64
N ASP A 80 1.19 -10.15 -7.42
CA ASP A 80 1.30 -11.31 -8.30
C ASP A 80 2.46 -12.23 -7.90
N ALA A 81 2.69 -13.29 -8.68
CA ALA A 81 3.72 -14.28 -8.39
C ALA A 81 5.15 -13.71 -8.47
N HIS A 82 5.37 -12.62 -9.21
CA HIS A 82 6.68 -11.99 -9.39
C HIS A 82 6.96 -10.90 -8.34
N SER A 83 5.91 -10.27 -7.83
CA SER A 83 5.95 -9.19 -6.84
C SER A 83 5.59 -9.65 -5.43
N PHE A 84 5.64 -10.96 -5.17
CA PHE A 84 5.17 -11.56 -3.93
C PHE A 84 6.01 -11.17 -2.71
N ASP A 85 5.46 -10.27 -1.87
CA ASP A 85 6.10 -9.81 -0.62
C ASP A 85 5.26 -10.15 0.62
N VAL A 86 5.69 -11.19 1.34
CA VAL A 86 5.05 -11.67 2.57
C VAL A 86 5.00 -10.61 3.67
N ARG A 87 5.97 -9.68 3.73
CA ARG A 87 5.99 -8.64 4.77
C ARG A 87 4.89 -7.61 4.55
N SER A 88 4.68 -7.21 3.29
CA SER A 88 3.58 -6.33 2.90
C SER A 88 2.23 -6.98 3.20
N ILE A 89 2.04 -8.25 2.78
CA ILE A 89 0.81 -9.02 3.00
C ILE A 89 0.43 -9.07 4.48
N LYS A 90 1.40 -9.31 5.39
CA LYS A 90 1.15 -9.36 6.84
C LYS A 90 0.67 -8.03 7.45
N LYS A 91 0.90 -6.91 6.77
CA LYS A 91 0.49 -5.56 7.22
C LYS A 91 -0.72 -5.02 6.45
N THR A 92 -1.30 -5.83 5.57
CA THR A 92 -2.43 -5.41 4.75
C THR A 92 -3.60 -4.96 5.62
N CYS A 93 -4.27 -3.89 5.20
CA CYS A 93 -5.46 -3.38 5.86
C CYS A 93 -6.72 -3.58 5.01
N ILE A 94 -6.60 -4.11 3.80
CA ILE A 94 -7.70 -4.34 2.87
C ILE A 94 -7.93 -5.84 2.81
N HIS A 95 -9.16 -6.25 3.13
CA HIS A 95 -9.53 -7.65 3.17
C HIS A 95 -10.82 -7.87 2.38
N ILE A 96 -10.88 -8.99 1.67
CA ILE A 96 -12.09 -9.48 1.01
C ILE A 96 -12.80 -10.38 2.01
N VAL A 97 -14.08 -10.08 2.25
CA VAL A 97 -14.97 -10.96 3.00
C VAL A 97 -15.35 -12.10 2.06
N HIS A 98 -14.77 -13.26 2.30
CA HIS A 98 -15.02 -14.46 1.51
C HIS A 98 -16.43 -15.01 1.80
N PRO A 99 -17.09 -15.74 0.87
CA PRO A 99 -18.45 -16.25 1.07
C PRO A 99 -18.65 -17.13 2.31
N ASP A 100 -17.59 -17.76 2.81
CA ASP A 100 -17.59 -18.56 4.04
C ASP A 100 -17.31 -17.74 5.32
N GLY A 101 -17.21 -16.42 5.21
CA GLY A 101 -16.98 -15.50 6.32
C GLY A 101 -15.51 -15.27 6.68
N ARG A 102 -14.55 -15.90 6.01
CA ARG A 102 -13.12 -15.62 6.24
C ARG A 102 -12.73 -14.24 5.70
N LEU A 103 -11.81 -13.57 6.38
CA LEU A 103 -11.15 -12.36 5.88
C LEU A 103 -9.88 -12.73 5.13
N ILE A 104 -9.91 -12.56 3.81
CA ILE A 104 -8.77 -12.87 2.94
C ILE A 104 -8.02 -11.58 2.62
N PRO A 105 -6.69 -11.50 2.84
CA PRO A 105 -5.88 -10.38 2.39
C PRO A 105 -6.10 -10.07 0.91
N PHE A 106 -6.45 -8.81 0.60
CA PHE A 106 -6.68 -8.35 -0.77
C PHE A 106 -5.51 -8.72 -1.69
N ASP A 107 -4.29 -8.54 -1.19
CA ASP A 107 -3.03 -8.84 -1.90
C ASP A 107 -2.93 -10.29 -2.39
N THR A 108 -3.49 -11.24 -1.63
CA THR A 108 -3.36 -12.68 -1.92
C THR A 108 -4.56 -13.27 -2.67
N TYR A 109 -5.65 -12.52 -2.77
CA TYR A 109 -6.92 -13.04 -3.26
C TYR A 109 -6.82 -13.56 -4.70
N ASN A 110 -6.30 -12.75 -5.62
CA ASN A 110 -6.17 -13.14 -7.03
C ASN A 110 -5.17 -14.28 -7.27
N LEU A 111 -4.25 -14.53 -6.34
CA LEU A 111 -3.29 -15.61 -6.46
C LEU A 111 -3.84 -16.95 -5.96
N PHE A 112 -4.66 -16.93 -4.90
CA PHE A 112 -4.95 -18.14 -4.13
C PHE A 112 -6.41 -18.39 -3.81
N TYR A 113 -7.30 -17.39 -3.89
CA TYR A 113 -8.67 -17.50 -3.36
C TYR A 113 -9.75 -17.09 -4.35
N ARG A 114 -9.39 -16.47 -5.48
CA ARG A 114 -10.35 -16.11 -6.52
C ARG A 114 -10.89 -17.37 -7.19
N ASP A 115 -12.21 -17.44 -7.34
CA ASP A 115 -12.92 -18.53 -8.02
C ASP A 115 -12.51 -19.91 -7.45
N ASP A 116 -11.94 -20.80 -8.25
CA ASP A 116 -11.54 -22.16 -7.86
C ASP A 116 -10.07 -22.28 -7.42
N LEU A 117 -9.31 -21.17 -7.39
CA LEU A 117 -7.87 -21.18 -7.12
C LEU A 117 -7.51 -21.72 -5.72
N GLU A 118 -8.41 -21.64 -4.76
CA GLU A 118 -8.17 -22.25 -3.44
C GLU A 118 -7.99 -23.77 -3.55
N THR A 119 -8.76 -24.39 -4.46
CA THR A 119 -8.69 -25.84 -4.71
C THR A 119 -7.61 -26.19 -5.72
N THR A 120 -7.53 -25.45 -6.83
CA THR A 120 -6.64 -25.82 -7.96
C THR A 120 -5.19 -25.36 -7.77
N ARG A 121 -4.93 -24.37 -6.90
CA ARG A 121 -3.58 -23.82 -6.67
C ARG A 121 -3.15 -23.91 -5.22
N LEU A 122 -3.95 -23.36 -4.29
CA LEU A 122 -3.51 -23.24 -2.89
C LEU A 122 -3.47 -24.58 -2.16
N ALA A 123 -4.47 -25.44 -2.35
CA ALA A 123 -4.51 -26.75 -1.70
C ALA A 123 -3.32 -27.67 -2.07
N PRO A 124 -2.93 -27.81 -3.36
CA PRO A 124 -1.70 -28.52 -3.73
C PRO A 124 -0.45 -27.96 -3.08
N LEU A 125 -0.26 -26.63 -3.11
CA LEU A 125 0.90 -25.97 -2.50
C LEU A 125 0.98 -26.24 -0.99
N ARG A 126 -0.17 -26.22 -0.29
CA ARG A 126 -0.23 -26.56 1.14
C ARG A 126 0.10 -28.02 1.42
N ALA A 127 -0.21 -28.93 0.50
CA ALA A 127 0.15 -30.34 0.63
C ALA A 127 1.66 -30.58 0.42
N GLU A 128 2.29 -29.79 -0.45
CA GLU A 128 3.74 -29.83 -0.69
C GLU A 128 4.55 -29.26 0.48
N VAL A 129 4.03 -28.23 1.14
CA VAL A 129 4.71 -27.61 2.29
C VAL A 129 4.51 -28.47 3.54
N ARG A 130 5.59 -29.08 4.02
CA ARG A 130 5.62 -29.74 5.35
C ARG A 130 5.07 -28.75 6.39
N PRO A 131 4.10 -29.14 7.24
CA PRO A 131 3.53 -28.22 8.22
C PRO A 131 4.65 -27.61 9.08
N LEU A 132 4.62 -26.30 9.30
CA LEU A 132 5.63 -25.57 10.08
C LEU A 132 5.87 -26.21 11.46
N ALA A 133 4.85 -26.81 12.06
CA ALA A 133 4.96 -27.59 13.30
C ALA A 133 5.98 -28.75 13.22
N ALA A 134 6.13 -29.37 12.05
CA ALA A 134 7.12 -30.43 11.81
C ALA A 134 8.51 -29.90 11.42
N LEU A 135 8.65 -28.59 11.17
CA LEU A 135 9.93 -27.89 11.05
C LEU A 135 10.39 -27.36 12.42
N GLU A 136 9.49 -26.80 13.24
CA GLU A 136 9.79 -26.33 14.60
C GLU A 136 10.23 -27.48 15.52
N ALA A 137 9.62 -28.67 15.41
CA ALA A 137 10.05 -29.87 16.14
C ALA A 137 11.43 -30.40 15.71
N ALA A 138 11.98 -29.93 14.59
CA ALA A 138 13.27 -30.35 14.06
C ALA A 138 14.39 -29.32 14.29
N VAL A 139 14.09 -28.16 14.90
CA VAL A 139 15.09 -27.17 15.32
C VAL A 139 15.54 -27.52 16.74
N PRO A 140 16.78 -27.96 16.96
CA PRO A 140 17.29 -28.18 18.32
C PRO A 140 17.27 -26.87 19.10
N ALA A 141 16.79 -26.93 20.34
CA ALA A 141 16.80 -25.80 21.26
C ALA A 141 18.24 -25.61 21.77
N ASP A 142 18.95 -24.65 21.17
CA ASP A 142 20.20 -24.09 21.69
C ASP A 142 19.94 -22.71 22.33
#